data_AF-A0A2V5JTE6-F1
#
_entry.id   AF-A0A2V5JTE6-F1
#
_cell.length_a   1.000
_cell.length_b   1.000
_cell.length_c   1.000
_cell.angle_alpha   90.00
_cell.angle_beta   90.00
_cell.angle_gamma   90.00
#
_symmetry.space_group_name_H-M   'P 1'
#
loop_
_entity.id
_entity.type
_entity.pdbx_description
1 polymer ?
#
loop_
_entity_poly.entity_id
_entity_poly.type
_entity_poly.pdbx_seq_one_letter_code
_entity_poly.pdbx_strand_id
1 'polypeptide(L)'
;MFSEYWLTRHNRLIGLSPQQPFEIPYARKHSVFWRATEERLDNIAAFFRKLKPFHLADVSGGQAYITSDSAVMTRGKEIFAGSCAACHSSKQPPLNIDPRSGEGKAWFRAEVMKPEFLENNFLSDDKRYPLTKIETNSARAFATNAKAHHIWDNFSSQTYKELSPVDELEFFNPFDETHPIKFKPKDRDVAPGYYRTPSLVSVWSSAPFLHNNMLGKFTGDPSVAGRMDAFNDAVEKLLWPEKRLNKDSIWRTQNECSFHLRKEFVPKPFNELAGPDGYITIGRIPKGTPINLVANLQPDFQHAGAFLKAAGKLMKINAGNLSPEAAEAELRKLVPDLIAMNKCPDFIEDKGHYFGTDLSDNDKRALIEYLKTF
;
A
#
# COMPACT_ATOMS: atom_id res chain seq x y z
N MET A 1 -18.50 18.04 0.79
CA MET A 1 -17.04 18.31 0.67
C MET A 1 -16.84 19.79 0.35
N PHE A 2 -15.82 20.45 0.90
CA PHE A 2 -15.50 21.88 0.66
C PHE A 2 -14.23 21.98 -0.20
N SER A 3 -14.36 21.63 -1.48
CA SER A 3 -13.24 21.48 -2.42
C SER A 3 -12.45 22.77 -2.60
N GLU A 4 -13.11 23.92 -2.60
CA GLU A 4 -12.49 25.24 -2.80
C GLU A 4 -11.43 25.50 -1.73
N TYR A 5 -11.74 25.23 -0.47
CA TYR A 5 -10.79 25.37 0.62
C TYR A 5 -9.62 24.39 0.49
N TRP A 6 -9.92 23.11 0.19
CA TRP A 6 -8.88 22.08 -0.03
C TRP A 6 -7.87 22.52 -1.10
N LEU A 7 -8.33 23.06 -2.22
CA LEU A 7 -7.47 23.54 -3.32
C LEU A 7 -6.53 24.70 -2.92
N THR A 8 -6.81 25.41 -1.82
CA THR A 8 -5.93 26.48 -1.31
C THR A 8 -4.85 25.98 -0.34
N ARG A 9 -4.92 24.72 0.11
CA ARG A 9 -4.05 24.19 1.17
C ARG A 9 -2.75 23.58 0.65
N HIS A 10 -2.56 23.48 -0.67
CA HIS A 10 -1.38 22.85 -1.27
C HIS A 10 -1.21 23.26 -2.74
N ASN A 11 0.00 23.10 -3.27
CA ASN A 11 0.19 23.11 -4.73
C ASN A 11 -0.19 21.72 -5.28
N ARG A 12 -1.16 21.70 -6.19
CA ARG A 12 -1.81 20.48 -6.69
C ARG A 12 -0.94 19.64 -7.62
N LEU A 13 0.07 20.26 -8.24
CA LEU A 13 0.82 19.63 -9.33
C LEU A 13 2.31 19.54 -9.02
N ILE A 14 2.91 20.62 -8.53
CA ILE A 14 4.34 20.67 -8.26
C ILE A 14 4.49 21.12 -6.81
N GLY A 15 4.60 20.14 -5.91
CA GLY A 15 4.53 20.27 -4.44
C GLY A 15 5.62 21.11 -3.77
N LEU A 16 6.08 22.18 -4.40
CA LEU A 16 7.10 23.12 -3.93
C LEU A 16 6.64 23.98 -2.75
N SER A 17 5.33 24.20 -2.64
CA SER A 17 4.75 24.85 -1.47
C SER A 17 4.40 23.79 -0.43
N PRO A 18 4.83 23.95 0.84
CA PRO A 18 4.42 23.07 1.91
C PRO A 18 2.89 22.93 1.96
N GLN A 19 2.41 21.72 2.25
CA GLN A 19 0.99 21.51 2.52
C GLN A 19 0.58 22.25 3.79
N GLN A 20 -0.71 22.56 3.89
CA GLN A 20 -1.34 23.08 5.09
C GLN A 20 -2.52 22.19 5.48
N PRO A 21 -2.88 22.10 6.78
CA PRO A 21 -4.06 21.37 7.21
C PRO A 21 -5.34 21.85 6.55
N PHE A 22 -6.21 20.91 6.19
CA PHE A 22 -7.64 21.17 6.02
C PHE A 22 -8.27 21.21 7.42
N GLU A 23 -8.55 22.40 7.92
CA GLU A 23 -9.07 22.58 9.28
C GLU A 23 -10.58 22.33 9.35
N ILE A 24 -11.00 21.38 10.19
CA ILE A 24 -12.43 21.07 10.41
C ILE A 24 -13.19 22.29 10.99
N PRO A 25 -12.66 23.05 11.98
CA PRO A 25 -13.35 24.26 12.48
C PRO A 25 -13.59 25.31 11.39
N TYR A 26 -12.63 25.52 10.49
CA TYR A 26 -12.79 26.43 9.36
C TYR A 26 -13.88 25.94 8.40
N ALA A 27 -13.85 24.65 8.04
CA ALA A 27 -14.85 24.05 7.16
C ALA A 27 -16.28 24.15 7.73
N ARG A 28 -16.46 23.88 9.03
CA ARG A 28 -17.77 24.03 9.72
C ARG A 28 -18.27 25.46 9.69
N LYS A 29 -17.39 26.45 9.87
CA LYS A 29 -17.76 27.88 9.86
C LYS A 29 -18.09 28.38 8.46
N HIS A 30 -17.31 27.97 7.45
CA HIS A 30 -17.31 28.62 6.14
C HIS A 30 -17.98 27.85 5.00
N SER A 31 -18.44 26.61 5.22
CA SER A 31 -19.07 25.82 4.15
C SER A 31 -20.40 25.19 4.55
N VAL A 32 -21.47 25.60 3.85
CA VAL A 32 -22.78 24.94 3.91
C VAL A 32 -22.69 23.48 3.45
N PHE A 33 -21.88 23.19 2.43
CA PHE A 33 -21.69 21.84 1.90
C PHE A 33 -20.97 20.92 2.90
N TRP A 34 -20.04 21.46 3.71
CA TRP A 34 -19.41 20.71 4.79
C TRP A 34 -20.44 20.31 5.85
N ARG A 35 -21.21 21.28 6.38
CA ARG A 35 -22.23 21.00 7.41
C ARG A 35 -23.29 20.01 6.92
N ALA A 36 -23.76 20.16 5.69
CA ALA A 36 -24.70 19.22 5.08
C ALA A 36 -24.12 17.81 4.88
N THR A 37 -22.79 17.68 4.72
CA THR A 37 -22.11 16.37 4.68
C THR A 37 -22.02 15.79 6.10
N GLU A 38 -21.67 16.62 7.08
CA GLU A 38 -21.50 16.23 8.48
C GLU A 38 -22.80 15.71 9.10
N GLU A 39 -23.94 16.35 8.81
CA GLU A 39 -25.28 15.91 9.24
C GLU A 39 -25.64 14.49 8.78
N ARG A 40 -24.96 13.96 7.75
CA ARG A 40 -25.21 12.62 7.20
C ARG A 40 -24.25 11.56 7.74
N LEU A 41 -23.23 11.94 8.50
CA LEU A 41 -22.20 11.00 8.97
C LEU A 41 -22.78 9.91 9.86
N ASP A 42 -23.75 10.23 10.72
CA ASP A 42 -24.40 9.23 11.57
C ASP A 42 -25.14 8.17 10.76
N ASN A 43 -25.79 8.57 9.65
CA ASN A 43 -26.46 7.64 8.74
C ASN A 43 -25.46 6.74 8.02
N ILE A 44 -24.32 7.29 7.60
CA ILE A 44 -23.23 6.52 6.96
C ILE A 44 -22.64 5.53 7.97
N ALA A 45 -22.37 5.98 9.21
CA ALA A 45 -21.86 5.12 10.28
C ALA A 45 -22.87 4.03 10.66
N ALA A 46 -24.17 4.35 10.69
CA ALA A 46 -25.23 3.37 10.91
C ALA A 46 -25.31 2.35 9.76
N PHE A 47 -25.16 2.79 8.51
CA PHE A 47 -25.11 1.91 7.35
C PHE A 47 -23.92 0.93 7.44
N PHE A 48 -22.71 1.42 7.68
CA PHE A 48 -21.54 0.54 7.83
C PHE A 48 -21.65 -0.42 9.02
N ARG A 49 -22.27 0.01 10.13
CA ARG A 49 -22.53 -0.86 11.30
C ARG A 49 -23.57 -1.96 11.04
N LYS A 50 -24.37 -1.87 9.96
CA LYS A 50 -25.29 -2.94 9.55
C LYS A 50 -24.63 -4.04 8.73
N LEU A 51 -23.43 -3.80 8.20
CA LEU A 51 -22.73 -4.82 7.42
C LEU A 51 -22.36 -6.00 8.33
N LYS A 52 -22.71 -7.20 7.88
CA LYS A 52 -22.35 -8.46 8.51
C LYS A 52 -21.28 -9.16 7.67
N PRO A 53 -20.52 -10.11 8.26
CA PRO A 53 -19.73 -11.05 7.47
C PRO A 53 -20.58 -11.68 6.36
N PHE A 54 -20.01 -11.76 5.16
CA PHE A 54 -20.55 -12.50 4.03
C PHE A 54 -19.82 -13.85 3.96
N HIS A 55 -20.31 -14.86 4.65
CA HIS A 55 -19.68 -16.18 4.64
C HIS A 55 -19.89 -16.86 3.29
N LEU A 56 -18.84 -17.53 2.79
CA LEU A 56 -18.94 -18.34 1.57
C LEU A 56 -19.98 -19.46 1.71
N ALA A 57 -20.16 -19.98 2.93
CA ALA A 57 -21.17 -20.99 3.24
C ALA A 57 -22.63 -20.51 2.97
N ASP A 58 -22.89 -19.21 3.05
CA ASP A 58 -24.23 -18.63 2.96
C ASP A 58 -24.63 -18.27 1.52
N VAL A 59 -23.68 -18.27 0.57
CA VAL A 59 -23.97 -17.98 -0.85
C VAL A 59 -24.38 -19.24 -1.60
N SER A 60 -25.28 -19.10 -2.57
CA SER A 60 -25.72 -20.22 -3.41
C SER A 60 -24.54 -20.88 -4.11
N GLY A 61 -24.38 -22.20 -3.93
CA GLY A 61 -23.25 -22.97 -4.45
C GLY A 61 -21.92 -22.79 -3.72
N GLY A 62 -21.83 -21.89 -2.73
CA GLY A 62 -20.58 -21.59 -2.02
C GLY A 62 -20.07 -22.74 -1.15
N GLN A 63 -20.96 -23.54 -0.57
CA GLN A 63 -20.60 -24.73 0.20
C GLN A 63 -19.77 -25.76 -0.61
N ALA A 64 -19.93 -25.80 -1.94
CA ALA A 64 -19.16 -26.70 -2.79
C ALA A 64 -17.65 -26.36 -2.82
N TYR A 65 -17.26 -25.17 -2.36
CA TYR A 65 -15.87 -24.73 -2.28
C TYR A 65 -15.21 -25.00 -0.92
N ILE A 66 -15.99 -25.40 0.09
CA ILE A 66 -15.51 -25.63 1.46
C ILE A 66 -15.39 -27.14 1.68
N THR A 67 -14.24 -27.61 2.18
CA THR A 67 -14.06 -29.03 2.51
C THR A 67 -15.07 -29.53 3.55
N SER A 68 -15.60 -30.74 3.35
CA SER A 68 -16.39 -31.48 4.35
C SER A 68 -15.52 -32.35 5.27
N ASP A 69 -14.20 -32.41 5.04
CA ASP A 69 -13.28 -33.19 5.85
C ASP A 69 -12.97 -32.46 7.17
N SER A 70 -13.50 -32.99 8.27
CA SER A 70 -13.31 -32.43 9.61
C SER A 70 -11.85 -32.45 10.09
N ALA A 71 -11.03 -33.38 9.61
CA ALA A 71 -9.61 -33.43 9.97
C ALA A 71 -8.84 -32.31 9.28
N VAL A 72 -9.13 -32.03 8.00
CA VAL A 72 -8.56 -30.88 7.28
C VAL A 72 -8.99 -29.57 7.94
N MET A 73 -10.27 -29.44 8.29
CA MET A 73 -10.79 -28.23 8.95
C MET A 73 -10.16 -28.02 10.33
N THR A 74 -10.08 -29.08 11.15
CA THR A 74 -9.40 -29.05 12.45
C THR A 74 -7.95 -28.64 12.29
N ARG A 75 -7.24 -29.20 11.30
CA ARG A 75 -5.86 -28.84 11.03
C ARG A 75 -5.72 -27.36 10.62
N GLY A 76 -6.59 -26.87 9.75
CA GLY A 76 -6.62 -25.45 9.35
C GLY A 76 -6.78 -24.49 10.53
N LYS A 77 -7.65 -24.85 11.48
CA LYS A 77 -7.82 -24.11 12.76
C LYS A 77 -6.54 -24.05 13.58
N GLU A 78 -5.85 -25.18 13.75
CA GLU A 78 -4.58 -25.25 14.50
C GLU A 78 -3.49 -24.38 13.86
N ILE A 79 -3.38 -24.45 12.53
CA ILE A 79 -2.40 -23.65 11.78
C ILE A 79 -2.72 -22.16 11.89
N PHE A 80 -3.99 -21.78 11.74
CA PHE A 80 -4.43 -20.40 11.93
C PHE A 80 -4.10 -19.88 13.33
N ALA A 81 -4.36 -20.67 14.37
CA ALA A 81 -4.01 -20.33 15.75
C ALA A 81 -2.51 -20.09 15.93
N GLY A 82 -1.67 -20.93 15.32
CA GLY A 82 -0.21 -20.88 15.47
C GLY A 82 0.47 -19.77 14.66
N SER A 83 -0.08 -19.42 13.50
CA SER A 83 0.60 -18.59 12.50
C SER A 83 -0.10 -17.27 12.19
N CYS A 84 -1.40 -17.14 12.43
CA CYS A 84 -2.21 -16.02 11.93
C CYS A 84 -2.94 -15.25 13.04
N ALA A 85 -3.51 -15.95 14.03
CA ALA A 85 -4.46 -15.39 14.99
C ALA A 85 -3.89 -14.26 15.87
N ALA A 86 -2.58 -14.27 16.13
CA ALA A 86 -1.93 -13.22 16.90
C ALA A 86 -2.04 -11.81 16.26
N CYS A 87 -2.21 -11.74 14.94
CA CYS A 87 -2.54 -10.50 14.23
C CYS A 87 -4.02 -10.48 13.79
N HIS A 88 -4.52 -11.59 13.23
CA HIS A 88 -5.82 -11.66 12.57
C HIS A 88 -6.96 -12.17 13.45
N SER A 89 -6.97 -11.80 14.73
CA SER A 89 -8.10 -12.08 15.64
C SER A 89 -8.31 -10.91 16.58
N SER A 90 -9.55 -10.44 16.74
CA SER A 90 -9.85 -9.48 17.81
C SER A 90 -10.03 -10.18 19.16
N LYS A 91 -10.29 -11.50 19.17
CA LYS A 91 -10.21 -12.33 20.37
C LYS A 91 -8.73 -12.58 20.67
N GLN A 92 -8.25 -12.01 21.77
CA GLN A 92 -6.84 -12.03 22.18
C GLN A 92 -6.70 -12.70 23.56
N PRO A 93 -5.55 -13.31 23.87
CA PRO A 93 -5.30 -13.81 25.21
C PRO A 93 -5.32 -12.67 26.25
N PRO A 94 -5.44 -13.01 27.55
CA PRO A 94 -5.31 -12.06 28.64
C PRO A 94 -4.10 -11.13 28.48
N LEU A 95 -4.24 -9.86 28.93
CA LEU A 95 -3.24 -8.81 28.71
C LEU A 95 -1.82 -9.14 29.23
N ASN A 96 -1.71 -10.04 30.20
CA ASN A 96 -0.44 -10.49 30.77
C ASN A 96 0.25 -11.61 29.97
N ILE A 97 -0.39 -12.11 28.90
CA ILE A 97 0.13 -13.19 28.04
C ILE A 97 0.48 -12.58 26.68
N ASP A 98 1.73 -12.70 26.26
CA ASP A 98 2.13 -12.34 24.90
C ASP A 98 1.44 -13.28 23.89
N PRO A 99 0.63 -12.75 22.94
CA PRO A 99 -0.02 -13.54 21.90
C PRO A 99 0.93 -14.42 21.07
N ARG A 100 2.23 -14.08 21.00
CA ARG A 100 3.23 -14.81 20.21
C ARG A 100 4.02 -15.84 21.01
N SER A 101 3.91 -15.82 22.33
CA SER A 101 4.56 -16.79 23.22
C SER A 101 3.96 -18.20 23.06
N GLY A 102 4.63 -19.21 23.64
CA GLY A 102 4.08 -20.57 23.68
C GLY A 102 2.73 -20.65 24.37
N GLU A 103 2.54 -19.90 25.46
CA GLU A 103 1.28 -19.79 26.20
C GLU A 103 0.19 -19.10 25.35
N GLY A 104 0.51 -17.98 24.71
CA GLY A 104 -0.42 -17.28 23.82
C GLY A 104 -0.88 -18.15 22.64
N LYS A 105 0.05 -18.90 22.03
CA LYS A 105 -0.29 -19.87 20.97
C LYS A 105 -1.16 -21.01 21.49
N ALA A 106 -0.92 -21.51 22.70
CA ALA A 106 -1.78 -22.53 23.32
C ALA A 106 -3.20 -21.98 23.58
N TRP A 107 -3.31 -20.74 24.04
CA TRP A 107 -4.59 -20.06 24.21
C TRP A 107 -5.35 -19.95 22.89
N PHE A 108 -4.70 -19.50 21.80
CA PHE A 108 -5.34 -19.44 20.49
C PHE A 108 -5.79 -20.82 19.99
N ARG A 109 -4.99 -21.87 20.20
CA ARG A 109 -5.38 -23.24 19.79
C ARG A 109 -6.67 -23.68 20.49
N ALA A 110 -6.85 -23.35 21.77
CA ALA A 110 -8.09 -23.62 22.47
C ALA A 110 -9.25 -22.74 21.97
N GLU A 111 -9.00 -21.45 21.75
CA GLU A 111 -10.01 -20.48 21.34
C GLU A 111 -10.57 -20.74 19.94
N VAL A 112 -9.71 -21.06 18.97
CA VAL A 112 -10.11 -21.28 17.55
C VAL A 112 -10.94 -22.55 17.37
N MET A 113 -10.87 -23.49 18.32
CA MET A 113 -11.67 -24.72 18.28
C MET A 113 -13.13 -24.52 18.71
N LYS A 114 -13.43 -23.43 19.41
CA LYS A 114 -14.78 -23.12 19.87
C LYS A 114 -15.72 -22.90 18.67
N PRO A 115 -16.95 -23.46 18.66
CA PRO A 115 -17.92 -23.24 17.60
C PRO A 115 -18.19 -21.75 17.31
N GLU A 116 -18.20 -20.94 18.37
CA GLU A 116 -18.45 -19.50 18.35
C GLU A 116 -17.20 -18.67 18.03
N PHE A 117 -16.06 -19.27 17.64
CA PHE A 117 -14.81 -18.54 17.42
C PHE A 117 -14.97 -17.33 16.48
N LEU A 118 -15.74 -17.48 15.40
CA LEU A 118 -15.99 -16.42 14.42
C LEU A 118 -17.03 -15.40 14.91
N GLU A 119 -17.87 -15.74 15.88
CA GLU A 119 -18.84 -14.82 16.46
C GLU A 119 -18.14 -13.73 17.27
N ASN A 120 -18.49 -12.46 17.02
CA ASN A 120 -17.87 -11.30 17.64
C ASN A 120 -16.33 -11.25 17.48
N ASN A 121 -15.81 -11.83 16.41
CA ASN A 121 -14.41 -11.74 16.03
C ASN A 121 -14.25 -10.88 14.77
N PHE A 122 -13.59 -9.74 14.89
CA PHE A 122 -13.31 -8.85 13.75
C PHE A 122 -12.18 -9.40 12.85
N LEU A 123 -11.57 -10.54 13.23
CA LEU A 123 -10.47 -11.18 12.49
C LEU A 123 -9.30 -10.24 12.18
N SER A 124 -9.05 -9.31 13.11
CA SER A 124 -7.95 -8.37 13.13
C SER A 124 -7.78 -7.82 14.55
N ASP A 125 -6.54 -7.60 14.96
CA ASP A 125 -6.19 -6.90 16.19
C ASP A 125 -6.18 -5.36 16.04
N ASP A 126 -6.34 -4.86 14.80
CA ASP A 126 -6.25 -3.45 14.39
C ASP A 126 -4.97 -2.72 14.88
N LYS A 127 -3.93 -3.50 15.24
CA LYS A 127 -2.65 -2.96 15.69
C LYS A 127 -1.82 -2.50 14.51
N ARG A 128 -0.92 -1.54 14.77
CA ARG A 128 0.05 -1.04 13.81
C ARG A 128 1.31 -1.89 13.88
N TYR A 129 1.74 -2.45 12.76
CA TYR A 129 2.96 -3.22 12.62
C TYR A 129 3.96 -2.51 11.70
N PRO A 130 5.25 -2.51 12.06
CA PRO A 130 6.27 -1.80 11.28
C PRO A 130 6.57 -2.53 9.97
N LEU A 131 6.99 -1.78 8.96
CA LEU A 131 7.48 -2.33 7.69
C LEU A 131 8.65 -3.30 7.85
N THR A 132 9.49 -3.13 8.88
CA THR A 132 10.58 -4.05 9.22
C THR A 132 10.10 -5.47 9.57
N LYS A 133 8.79 -5.64 9.82
CA LYS A 133 8.16 -6.92 10.10
C LYS A 133 7.19 -7.36 8.99
N ILE A 134 6.42 -6.44 8.43
CA ILE A 134 5.38 -6.77 7.44
C ILE A 134 5.97 -6.87 6.03
N GLU A 135 6.98 -6.07 5.71
CA GLU A 135 7.78 -6.11 4.48
C GLU A 135 7.00 -5.92 3.15
N THR A 136 5.70 -5.64 3.20
CA THR A 136 4.92 -5.29 2.01
C THR A 136 5.36 -3.95 1.44
N ASN A 137 5.04 -3.67 0.17
CA ASN A 137 5.44 -2.41 -0.49
C ASN A 137 5.20 -1.19 0.42
N SER A 138 6.21 -0.33 0.54
CA SER A 138 6.22 0.72 1.57
C SER A 138 5.51 2.03 1.19
N ALA A 139 5.05 2.18 -0.06
CA ALA A 139 4.54 3.45 -0.58
C ALA A 139 3.38 4.02 0.24
N ARG A 140 2.38 3.20 0.57
CA ARG A 140 1.24 3.65 1.37
C ARG A 140 1.63 3.98 2.81
N ALA A 141 2.54 3.21 3.42
CA ALA A 141 2.99 3.44 4.79
C ALA A 141 3.86 4.71 4.95
N PHE A 142 4.49 5.16 3.86
CA PHE A 142 5.30 6.40 3.82
C PHE A 142 4.56 7.64 3.30
N ALA A 143 3.29 7.51 2.89
CA ALA A 143 2.46 8.64 2.45
C ALA A 143 2.31 9.72 3.54
N THR A 144 2.64 10.97 3.20
CA THR A 144 2.76 12.07 4.18
C THR A 144 1.48 12.83 4.49
N ASN A 145 0.42 12.66 3.70
CA ASN A 145 -0.78 13.51 3.78
C ASN A 145 -1.45 13.54 5.17
N ALA A 146 -1.30 12.47 5.96
CA ALA A 146 -1.88 12.34 7.29
C ALA A 146 -0.95 12.81 8.43
N LYS A 147 0.26 13.31 8.12
CA LYS A 147 1.19 13.86 9.13
C LYS A 147 0.66 15.16 9.73
N ALA A 148 1.24 15.56 10.86
CA ALA A 148 1.05 16.91 11.39
C ALA A 148 1.43 17.95 10.33
N HIS A 149 0.66 19.04 10.25
CA HIS A 149 0.79 20.13 9.29
C HIS A 149 0.53 19.77 7.82
N HIS A 150 0.15 18.53 7.51
CA HIS A 150 -0.23 18.12 6.16
C HIS A 150 -1.74 18.19 5.94
N ILE A 151 -2.16 18.03 4.68
CA ILE A 151 -3.54 18.27 4.25
C ILE A 151 -4.60 17.54 5.09
N TRP A 152 -4.33 16.30 5.52
CA TRP A 152 -5.25 15.48 6.30
C TRP A 152 -4.89 15.37 7.79
N ASP A 153 -4.13 16.34 8.32
CA ASP A 153 -3.76 16.43 9.74
C ASP A 153 -4.99 16.24 10.66
N ASN A 154 -6.07 16.99 10.42
CA ASN A 154 -7.28 16.93 11.26
C ASN A 154 -8.05 15.59 11.14
N PHE A 155 -7.63 14.67 10.25
CA PHE A 155 -8.29 13.39 9.98
C PHE A 155 -7.45 12.18 10.40
N SER A 156 -6.34 12.40 11.10
CA SER A 156 -5.50 11.32 11.62
C SER A 156 -5.30 11.44 13.13
N SER A 157 -5.21 10.30 13.79
CA SER A 157 -5.10 10.22 15.26
C SER A 157 -3.78 10.81 15.75
N GLN A 158 -3.80 11.44 16.92
CA GLN A 158 -2.58 11.90 17.60
C GLN A 158 -1.56 10.76 17.79
N THR A 159 -2.02 9.58 18.21
CA THR A 159 -1.18 8.38 18.39
C THR A 159 -0.54 7.85 17.09
N TYR A 160 -0.98 8.29 15.91
CA TYR A 160 -0.31 7.98 14.64
C TYR A 160 0.81 8.99 14.36
N LYS A 161 0.56 10.28 14.63
CA LYS A 161 1.53 11.36 14.42
C LYS A 161 2.70 11.28 15.39
N GLU A 162 2.49 10.68 16.56
CA GLU A 162 3.51 10.46 17.60
C GLU A 162 4.33 9.17 17.41
N LEU A 163 4.03 8.35 16.40
CA LEU A 163 4.83 7.15 16.13
C LEU A 163 6.23 7.53 15.70
N SER A 164 7.22 6.91 16.34
CA SER A 164 8.59 6.94 15.84
C SER A 164 8.65 6.27 14.46
N PRO A 165 9.36 6.86 13.48
CA PRO A 165 9.63 6.21 12.22
C PRO A 165 10.26 4.83 12.42
N VAL A 166 9.93 3.87 11.55
CA VAL A 166 10.59 2.55 11.57
C VAL A 166 12.10 2.66 11.32
N ASP A 167 12.81 1.61 11.71
CA ASP A 167 14.24 1.47 11.49
C ASP A 167 14.62 1.44 9.99
N GLU A 168 15.92 1.38 9.71
CA GLU A 168 16.44 1.25 8.34
C GLU A 168 15.84 0.04 7.64
N LEU A 169 15.45 0.24 6.37
CA LEU A 169 14.94 -0.79 5.48
C LEU A 169 15.94 -0.99 4.33
N GLU A 170 15.93 -2.20 3.76
CA GLU A 170 16.64 -2.52 2.53
C GLU A 170 15.64 -2.85 1.42
N PHE A 171 15.76 -2.16 0.29
CA PHE A 171 14.92 -2.39 -0.88
C PHE A 171 15.71 -2.97 -2.04
N PHE A 172 15.05 -3.80 -2.84
CA PHE A 172 15.61 -4.32 -4.08
C PHE A 172 15.94 -3.17 -5.03
N ASN A 173 17.15 -3.22 -5.60
CA ASN A 173 17.63 -2.24 -6.56
C ASN A 173 17.56 -2.80 -7.98
N PRO A 174 16.60 -2.37 -8.83
CA PRO A 174 16.47 -2.88 -10.19
C PRO A 174 17.57 -2.40 -11.15
N PHE A 175 18.50 -1.56 -10.69
CA PHE A 175 19.60 -1.02 -11.50
C PHE A 175 20.96 -1.60 -11.11
N ASP A 176 21.07 -2.18 -9.92
CA ASP A 176 22.24 -2.90 -9.42
C ASP A 176 21.82 -3.89 -8.34
N GLU A 177 21.56 -5.14 -8.75
CA GLU A 177 21.05 -6.17 -7.83
C GLU A 177 22.04 -6.54 -6.70
N THR A 178 23.32 -6.16 -6.83
CA THR A 178 24.35 -6.45 -5.82
C THR A 178 24.38 -5.41 -4.69
N HIS A 179 23.76 -4.26 -4.89
CA HIS A 179 23.72 -3.16 -3.93
C HIS A 179 22.26 -2.75 -3.64
N PRO A 180 21.61 -3.34 -2.62
CA PRO A 180 20.27 -2.94 -2.23
C PRO A 180 20.22 -1.48 -1.79
N ILE A 181 19.06 -0.85 -1.99
CA ILE A 181 18.83 0.55 -1.60
C ILE A 181 18.57 0.58 -0.09
N LYS A 182 19.52 1.18 0.65
CA LYS A 182 19.33 1.46 2.08
C LYS A 182 18.47 2.70 2.25
N PHE A 183 17.39 2.56 3.01
CA PHE A 183 16.42 3.63 3.23
C PHE A 183 16.19 3.84 4.72
N LYS A 184 16.54 5.03 5.22
CA LYS A 184 16.36 5.43 6.62
C LYS A 184 15.18 6.42 6.72
N PRO A 185 13.98 6.00 7.13
CA PRO A 185 12.80 6.87 7.17
C PRO A 185 12.99 8.11 8.06
N LYS A 186 13.76 7.98 9.15
CA LYS A 186 14.09 9.08 10.06
C LYS A 186 14.85 10.25 9.40
N ASP A 187 15.56 9.99 8.31
CA ASP A 187 16.36 10.99 7.59
C ASP A 187 15.58 11.56 6.38
N ARG A 188 14.29 11.26 6.27
CA ARG A 188 13.45 11.56 5.10
C ARG A 188 12.14 12.23 5.51
N ASP A 189 11.58 13.06 4.62
CA ASP A 189 10.21 13.58 4.79
C ASP A 189 9.16 12.55 4.33
N VAL A 190 9.00 11.50 5.13
CA VAL A 190 8.01 10.44 4.96
C VAL A 190 7.16 10.26 6.22
N ALA A 191 6.11 9.46 6.13
CA ALA A 191 5.34 9.01 7.31
C ALA A 191 6.07 7.89 8.08
N PRO A 192 5.59 7.48 9.27
CA PRO A 192 6.33 6.58 10.15
C PRO A 192 6.61 5.16 9.62
N GLY A 193 5.90 4.66 8.59
CA GLY A 193 6.21 3.34 8.02
C GLY A 193 5.49 2.14 8.66
N TYR A 194 4.21 2.27 8.99
CA TYR A 194 3.41 1.21 9.63
C TYR A 194 2.15 0.87 8.84
N TYR A 195 1.77 -0.41 8.86
CA TYR A 195 0.49 -0.90 8.38
C TYR A 195 -0.38 -1.40 9.54
N ARG A 196 -1.70 -1.27 9.39
CA ARG A 196 -2.66 -1.91 10.29
C ARG A 196 -3.03 -3.29 9.76
N THR A 197 -3.31 -4.23 10.66
CA THR A 197 -3.77 -5.56 10.27
C THR A 197 -5.14 -5.48 9.58
N PRO A 198 -5.29 -5.89 8.31
CA PRO A 198 -6.61 -5.95 7.70
C PRO A 198 -7.44 -7.07 8.32
N SER A 199 -8.75 -6.86 8.42
CA SER A 199 -9.69 -7.91 8.80
C SER A 199 -9.72 -9.00 7.73
N LEU A 200 -9.78 -10.27 8.17
CA LEU A 200 -10.00 -11.40 7.28
C LEU A 200 -11.48 -11.77 7.09
N VAL A 201 -12.40 -10.99 7.66
CA VAL A 201 -13.85 -11.20 7.45
C VAL A 201 -14.13 -11.22 5.95
N SER A 202 -14.72 -12.32 5.46
CA SER A 202 -15.06 -12.51 4.05
C SER A 202 -13.87 -12.41 3.08
N VAL A 203 -12.66 -12.77 3.53
CA VAL A 203 -11.42 -12.69 2.73
C VAL A 203 -11.49 -13.47 1.41
N TRP A 204 -12.35 -14.50 1.33
CA TRP A 204 -12.64 -15.25 0.11
C TRP A 204 -13.13 -14.36 -1.06
N SER A 205 -13.65 -13.17 -0.77
CA SER A 205 -14.30 -12.30 -1.75
C SER A 205 -13.50 -11.06 -2.14
N SER A 206 -12.34 -10.81 -1.50
CA SER A 206 -11.64 -9.53 -1.53
C SER A 206 -10.28 -9.55 -2.24
N ALA A 207 -9.93 -10.66 -2.90
CA ALA A 207 -8.74 -10.72 -3.74
C ALA A 207 -8.84 -9.74 -4.94
N PRO A 208 -7.72 -9.18 -5.43
CA PRO A 208 -6.33 -9.41 -4.99
C PRO A 208 -6.01 -8.89 -3.59
N PHE A 209 -5.02 -9.49 -2.93
CA PHE A 209 -4.58 -9.11 -1.58
C PHE A 209 -3.52 -8.01 -1.57
N LEU A 210 -3.17 -7.60 -0.34
CA LEU A 210 -2.29 -6.48 0.03
C LEU A 210 -2.92 -5.11 -0.23
N HIS A 211 -2.35 -4.07 0.40
CA HIS A 211 -2.91 -2.71 0.38
C HIS A 211 -2.96 -2.06 -1.01
N ASN A 212 -2.19 -2.60 -1.97
CA ASN A 212 -2.08 -2.14 -3.35
C ASN A 212 -2.74 -3.10 -4.36
N ASN A 213 -3.43 -4.17 -3.89
CA ASN A 213 -4.09 -5.18 -4.72
C ASN A 213 -3.13 -5.89 -5.72
N MET A 214 -1.89 -6.13 -5.30
CA MET A 214 -0.85 -6.68 -6.18
C MET A 214 -0.58 -8.17 -5.97
N LEU A 215 -1.20 -8.79 -4.97
CA LEU A 215 -1.05 -10.22 -4.71
C LEU A 215 -2.29 -11.00 -5.14
N GLY A 216 -2.24 -11.53 -6.36
CA GLY A 216 -3.34 -12.28 -6.97
C GLY A 216 -3.87 -11.62 -8.23
N LYS A 217 -4.70 -12.36 -8.99
CA LYS A 217 -5.31 -11.85 -10.22
C LYS A 217 -6.61 -11.09 -9.96
N PHE A 218 -6.82 -10.04 -10.74
CA PHE A 218 -8.12 -9.37 -10.85
C PHE A 218 -8.92 -10.03 -11.98
N THR A 219 -9.97 -10.79 -11.63
CA THR A 219 -10.77 -11.53 -12.62
C THR A 219 -11.83 -10.65 -13.31
N GLY A 220 -12.28 -9.57 -12.65
CA GLY A 220 -13.41 -8.76 -13.12
C GLY A 220 -14.76 -9.48 -13.10
N ASP A 221 -14.80 -10.75 -12.68
CA ASP A 221 -16.01 -11.57 -12.57
C ASP A 221 -16.56 -11.50 -11.13
N PRO A 222 -17.74 -10.89 -10.90
CA PRO A 222 -18.32 -10.77 -9.57
C PRO A 222 -18.98 -12.06 -9.05
N SER A 223 -19.06 -13.13 -9.87
CA SER A 223 -19.66 -14.41 -9.50
C SER A 223 -18.89 -15.10 -8.37
N VAL A 224 -19.52 -16.09 -7.71
CA VAL A 224 -18.84 -16.91 -6.69
C VAL A 224 -17.61 -17.61 -7.30
N ALA A 225 -17.73 -18.13 -8.51
CA ALA A 225 -16.62 -18.78 -9.20
C ALA A 225 -15.47 -17.80 -9.49
N GLY A 226 -15.78 -16.61 -10.00
CA GLY A 226 -14.78 -15.56 -10.27
C GLY A 226 -14.06 -15.06 -9.03
N ARG A 227 -14.77 -14.95 -7.90
CA ARG A 227 -14.19 -14.58 -6.60
C ARG A 227 -13.32 -15.69 -6.03
N MET A 228 -13.77 -16.93 -6.09
CA MET A 228 -12.99 -18.08 -5.63
C MET A 228 -11.74 -18.30 -6.47
N ASP A 229 -11.81 -18.04 -7.77
CA ASP A 229 -10.67 -18.06 -8.68
C ASP A 229 -9.62 -17.00 -8.31
N ALA A 230 -10.05 -15.77 -8.01
CA ALA A 230 -9.18 -14.70 -7.51
C ALA A 230 -8.59 -15.03 -6.13
N PHE A 231 -9.41 -15.51 -5.20
CA PHE A 231 -8.98 -15.90 -3.85
C PHE A 231 -7.94 -17.01 -3.88
N ASN A 232 -8.20 -18.09 -4.62
CA ASN A 232 -7.28 -19.23 -4.69
C ASN A 232 -5.92 -18.81 -5.23
N ASP A 233 -5.88 -17.98 -6.29
CA ASP A 233 -4.62 -17.46 -6.83
C ASP A 233 -3.88 -16.54 -5.84
N ALA A 234 -4.61 -15.65 -5.16
CA ALA A 234 -4.04 -14.72 -4.18
C ALA A 234 -3.50 -15.43 -2.93
N VAL A 235 -4.27 -16.35 -2.34
CA VAL A 235 -3.89 -17.07 -1.12
C VAL A 235 -2.80 -18.10 -1.38
N GLU A 236 -2.77 -18.69 -2.58
CA GLU A 236 -1.66 -19.54 -2.99
C GLU A 236 -0.37 -18.72 -3.12
N LYS A 237 -0.39 -17.56 -3.80
CA LYS A 237 0.79 -16.68 -3.85
C LYS A 237 1.19 -16.13 -2.47
N LEU A 238 0.24 -15.96 -1.56
CA LEU A 238 0.52 -15.56 -0.17
C LEU A 238 1.40 -16.61 0.53
N LEU A 239 1.03 -17.89 0.44
CA LEU A 239 1.68 -19.00 1.14
C LEU A 239 2.85 -19.65 0.38
N TRP A 240 2.93 -19.47 -0.94
CA TRP A 240 4.03 -19.91 -1.82
C TRP A 240 4.62 -18.70 -2.57
N PRO A 241 5.51 -17.93 -1.92
CA PRO A 241 6.07 -16.70 -2.50
C PRO A 241 6.81 -16.88 -3.83
N GLU A 242 7.32 -18.07 -4.10
CA GLU A 242 7.96 -18.43 -5.37
C GLU A 242 6.99 -18.41 -6.57
N LYS A 243 5.67 -18.39 -6.33
CA LYS A 243 4.63 -18.24 -7.36
C LYS A 243 4.26 -16.78 -7.66
N ARG A 244 4.85 -15.83 -6.92
CA ARG A 244 4.63 -14.39 -7.11
C ARG A 244 5.36 -13.89 -8.36
N LEU A 245 4.95 -12.72 -8.86
CA LEU A 245 5.67 -12.06 -9.96
C LEU A 245 7.02 -11.52 -9.49
N ASN A 246 7.11 -11.10 -8.22
CA ASN A 246 8.35 -10.61 -7.61
C ASN A 246 8.99 -9.48 -8.45
N LYS A 247 10.17 -9.66 -9.05
CA LYS A 247 10.81 -8.62 -9.87
C LYS A 247 9.96 -8.20 -11.08
N ASP A 248 9.09 -9.08 -11.55
CA ASP A 248 8.16 -8.80 -12.65
C ASP A 248 6.93 -7.99 -12.21
N SER A 249 6.72 -7.81 -10.88
CA SER A 249 5.67 -6.93 -10.36
C SER A 249 6.05 -5.45 -10.42
N ILE A 250 7.31 -5.13 -10.76
CA ILE A 250 7.76 -3.75 -10.91
C ILE A 250 7.02 -3.09 -12.09
N TRP A 251 6.22 -2.07 -11.80
CA TRP A 251 5.58 -1.26 -12.83
C TRP A 251 6.64 -0.57 -13.70
N ARG A 252 6.58 -0.78 -15.01
CA ARG A 252 7.53 -0.21 -15.98
C ARG A 252 6.81 0.48 -17.12
N THR A 253 7.43 1.53 -17.66
CA THR A 253 6.95 2.17 -18.88
C THR A 253 6.90 1.16 -20.03
N GLN A 254 5.78 1.10 -20.74
CA GLN A 254 5.59 0.16 -21.87
C GLN A 254 6.16 0.69 -23.18
N ASN A 255 6.28 2.01 -23.29
CA ASN A 255 6.83 2.74 -24.43
C ASN A 255 7.73 3.86 -23.91
N GLU A 256 8.49 4.47 -24.81
CA GLU A 256 9.10 5.75 -24.51
C GLU A 256 8.01 6.78 -24.20
N CYS A 257 8.20 7.60 -23.16
CA CYS A 257 7.20 8.59 -22.77
C CYS A 257 7.84 9.89 -22.25
N SER A 258 7.00 10.92 -22.12
CA SER A 258 7.37 12.22 -21.54
C SER A 258 6.26 12.70 -20.62
N PHE A 259 6.63 13.49 -19.61
CA PHE A 259 5.69 14.25 -18.81
C PHE A 259 5.53 15.65 -19.41
N HIS A 260 4.28 16.08 -19.55
CA HIS A 260 3.95 17.41 -20.05
C HIS A 260 3.34 18.24 -18.91
N LEU A 261 4.00 19.33 -18.55
CA LEU A 261 3.51 20.27 -17.54
C LEU A 261 3.19 21.60 -18.19
N ARG A 262 2.00 22.14 -17.93
CA ARG A 262 1.64 23.48 -18.38
C ARG A 262 2.44 24.53 -17.62
N LYS A 263 2.92 25.55 -18.33
CA LYS A 263 3.72 26.64 -17.73
C LYS A 263 3.01 27.33 -16.57
N GLU A 264 1.67 27.35 -16.55
CA GLU A 264 0.89 27.95 -15.45
C GLU A 264 1.03 27.20 -14.11
N PHE A 265 1.55 25.97 -14.12
CA PHE A 265 1.70 25.13 -12.94
C PHE A 265 3.11 25.06 -12.38
N VAL A 266 4.10 25.61 -13.08
CA VAL A 266 5.47 25.77 -12.57
C VAL A 266 5.68 27.17 -11.99
N PRO A 267 6.64 27.35 -11.07
CA PRO A 267 7.06 28.68 -10.64
C PRO A 267 7.50 29.53 -11.83
N LYS A 268 7.18 30.83 -11.80
CA LYS A 268 7.45 31.79 -12.89
C LYS A 268 8.84 31.70 -13.53
N PRO A 269 9.96 31.52 -12.79
CA PRO A 269 11.28 31.39 -13.42
C PRO A 269 11.41 30.22 -14.39
N PHE A 270 10.60 29.17 -14.23
CA PHE A 270 10.62 27.99 -15.11
C PHE A 270 9.66 28.10 -16.30
N ASN A 271 8.85 29.16 -16.39
CA ASN A 271 7.94 29.37 -17.53
C ASN A 271 8.71 29.49 -18.86
N GLU A 272 9.94 29.97 -18.81
CA GLU A 272 10.83 30.11 -19.99
C GLU A 272 11.25 28.77 -20.59
N LEU A 273 11.11 27.66 -19.83
CA LEU A 273 11.35 26.31 -20.34
C LEU A 273 10.20 25.78 -21.19
N ALA A 274 9.07 26.50 -21.26
CA ALA A 274 7.91 26.06 -22.01
C ALA A 274 8.10 26.30 -23.51
N GLY A 275 7.69 25.33 -24.32
CA GLY A 275 7.62 25.47 -25.77
C GLY A 275 6.56 26.49 -26.21
N PRO A 276 6.47 26.77 -27.52
CA PRO A 276 5.47 27.66 -28.10
C PRO A 276 4.01 27.24 -27.79
N ASP A 277 3.78 25.95 -27.53
CA ASP A 277 2.50 25.37 -27.13
C ASP A 277 2.17 25.58 -25.64
N GLY A 278 3.08 26.18 -24.87
CA GLY A 278 2.92 26.44 -23.44
C GLY A 278 3.19 25.25 -22.52
N TYR A 279 3.74 24.15 -23.06
CA TYR A 279 4.12 22.97 -22.28
C TYR A 279 5.62 22.89 -22.03
N ILE A 280 5.97 22.44 -20.84
CA ILE A 280 7.31 22.00 -20.46
C ILE A 280 7.32 20.48 -20.55
N THR A 281 8.17 19.97 -21.44
CA THR A 281 8.30 18.53 -21.70
C THR A 281 9.49 17.97 -20.93
N ILE A 282 9.22 17.07 -19.99
CA ILE A 282 10.22 16.35 -19.19
C ILE A 282 10.32 14.92 -19.72
N GLY A 283 11.45 14.58 -20.33
CA GLY A 283 11.68 13.30 -21.04
C GLY A 283 12.94 13.40 -21.91
N ARG A 284 13.26 12.44 -22.79
CA ARG A 284 12.57 11.19 -23.18
C ARG A 284 12.81 10.09 -22.13
N ILE A 285 11.75 9.58 -21.48
CA ILE A 285 11.83 8.47 -20.53
C ILE A 285 11.80 7.16 -21.33
N PRO A 286 12.85 6.34 -21.29
CA PRO A 286 12.92 5.09 -22.04
C PRO A 286 11.84 4.09 -21.62
N LYS A 287 11.47 3.21 -22.56
CA LYS A 287 10.71 1.99 -22.27
C LYS A 287 11.43 1.14 -21.22
N GLY A 288 10.68 0.49 -20.34
CA GLY A 288 11.23 -0.37 -19.27
C GLY A 288 11.65 0.38 -18.00
N THR A 289 11.56 1.71 -17.97
CA THR A 289 11.87 2.52 -16.78
C THR A 289 10.87 2.22 -15.65
N PRO A 290 11.30 1.87 -14.43
CA PRO A 290 10.41 1.75 -13.29
C PRO A 290 9.59 3.01 -13.06
N ILE A 291 8.26 2.90 -13.04
CA ILE A 291 7.35 4.06 -12.91
C ILE A 291 7.60 4.79 -11.59
N ASN A 292 7.74 4.03 -10.50
CA ASN A 292 7.97 4.58 -9.16
C ASN A 292 9.32 5.31 -9.02
N LEU A 293 10.27 5.14 -9.95
CA LEU A 293 11.54 5.90 -9.93
C LEU A 293 11.26 7.39 -10.09
N VAL A 294 10.26 7.73 -10.91
CA VAL A 294 9.88 9.11 -11.24
C VAL A 294 8.63 9.55 -10.47
N ALA A 295 7.64 8.67 -10.32
CA ALA A 295 6.37 9.01 -9.67
C ALA A 295 6.49 9.33 -8.18
N ASN A 296 7.51 8.78 -7.49
CA ASN A 296 7.72 8.99 -6.06
C ASN A 296 8.75 10.08 -5.74
N LEU A 297 9.16 10.89 -6.72
CA LEU A 297 10.08 12.00 -6.49
C LEU A 297 9.44 13.07 -5.62
N GLN A 298 10.20 13.62 -4.68
CA GLN A 298 9.80 14.79 -3.90
C GLN A 298 10.25 16.07 -4.62
N PRO A 299 9.35 16.88 -5.20
CA PRO A 299 9.72 18.21 -5.66
C PRO A 299 9.90 19.12 -4.44
N ASP A 300 11.12 19.28 -3.97
CA ASP A 300 11.46 20.22 -2.90
C ASP A 300 12.69 21.08 -3.26
N PHE A 301 12.91 22.13 -2.47
CA PHE A 301 14.05 23.01 -2.65
C PHE A 301 15.37 22.39 -2.15
N GLN A 302 15.33 21.37 -1.29
CA GLN A 302 16.54 20.69 -0.78
C GLN A 302 17.25 19.95 -1.91
N HIS A 303 16.48 19.40 -2.84
CA HIS A 303 16.97 18.67 -4.00
C HIS A 303 16.95 19.53 -5.27
N ALA A 304 16.74 20.85 -5.19
CA ALA A 304 16.65 21.73 -6.36
C ALA A 304 17.87 21.60 -7.29
N GLY A 305 19.08 21.44 -6.74
CA GLY A 305 20.30 21.19 -7.52
C GLY A 305 20.27 19.86 -8.28
N ALA A 306 19.72 18.80 -7.69
CA ALA A 306 19.54 17.49 -8.34
C ALA A 306 18.44 17.57 -9.42
N PHE A 307 17.35 18.28 -9.15
CA PHE A 307 16.33 18.57 -10.17
C PHE A 307 16.88 19.39 -11.34
N LEU A 308 17.70 20.41 -11.09
CA LEU A 308 18.35 21.20 -12.14
C LEU A 308 19.33 20.36 -12.96
N LYS A 309 20.11 19.47 -12.33
CA LYS A 309 20.98 18.52 -13.02
C LYS A 309 20.18 17.52 -13.87
N ALA A 310 19.11 16.96 -13.31
CA ALA A 310 18.21 16.06 -14.01
C ALA A 310 17.52 16.75 -15.19
N ALA A 311 16.95 17.94 -14.98
CA ALA A 311 16.33 18.76 -16.01
C ALA A 311 17.34 19.15 -17.09
N GLY A 312 18.56 19.56 -16.73
CA GLY A 312 19.61 19.91 -17.70
C GLY A 312 20.05 18.71 -18.57
N LYS A 313 20.14 17.51 -18.00
CA LYS A 313 20.41 16.29 -18.76
C LYS A 313 19.22 15.87 -19.63
N LEU A 314 17.99 15.93 -19.11
CA LEU A 314 16.76 15.64 -19.88
C LEU A 314 16.55 16.63 -21.04
N MET A 315 16.83 17.92 -20.83
CA MET A 315 16.82 18.92 -21.90
C MET A 315 17.86 18.62 -22.99
N LYS A 316 19.05 18.15 -22.62
CA LYS A 316 20.06 17.69 -23.61
C LYS A 316 19.59 16.45 -24.38
N ILE A 317 18.90 15.52 -23.73
CA ILE A 317 18.30 14.34 -24.39
C ILE A 317 17.23 14.78 -25.40
N ASN A 318 16.35 15.71 -25.01
CA ASN A 318 15.31 16.27 -25.89
C ASN A 318 15.87 17.09 -27.06
N ALA A 319 16.93 17.87 -26.84
CA ALA A 319 17.57 18.70 -27.88
C ALA A 319 18.45 17.88 -28.84
N GLY A 320 18.93 16.70 -28.43
CA GLY A 320 19.92 15.92 -29.17
C GLY A 320 19.37 14.88 -30.15
N ASN A 321 18.05 14.70 -30.23
CA ASN A 321 17.42 13.65 -31.05
C ASN A 321 18.09 12.26 -30.85
N LEU A 322 18.46 11.97 -29.60
CA LEU A 322 19.27 10.80 -29.24
C LEU A 322 18.59 9.48 -29.62
N SER A 323 19.37 8.44 -29.91
CA SER A 323 18.83 7.08 -30.03
C SER A 323 18.28 6.59 -28.67
N PRO A 324 17.36 5.61 -28.65
CA PRO A 324 16.85 5.02 -27.41
C PRO A 324 17.97 4.55 -26.46
N GLU A 325 19.04 3.97 -27.00
CA GLU A 325 20.19 3.47 -26.22
C GLU A 325 20.96 4.62 -25.57
N ALA A 326 21.14 5.73 -26.29
CA ALA A 326 21.80 6.92 -25.75
C ALA A 326 20.94 7.59 -24.67
N ALA A 327 19.61 7.62 -24.84
CA ALA A 327 18.69 8.11 -23.82
C ALA A 327 18.71 7.24 -22.54
N GLU A 328 18.76 5.91 -22.69
CA GLU A 328 18.92 4.99 -21.56
C GLU A 328 20.25 5.20 -20.82
N ALA A 329 21.35 5.35 -21.56
CA ALA A 329 22.66 5.61 -20.97
C ALA A 329 22.69 6.91 -20.15
N GLU A 330 22.03 7.97 -20.62
CA GLU A 330 21.90 9.22 -19.86
C GLU A 330 20.97 9.08 -18.64
N LEU A 331 19.86 8.33 -18.75
CA LEU A 331 19.00 8.04 -17.61
C LEU A 331 19.76 7.26 -16.52
N ARG A 332 20.57 6.27 -16.88
CA ARG A 332 21.39 5.50 -15.92
C ARG A 332 22.33 6.41 -15.11
N LYS A 333 22.86 7.48 -15.72
CA LYS A 333 23.69 8.48 -15.02
C LYS A 333 22.88 9.35 -14.04
N LEU A 334 21.55 9.33 -14.09
CA LEU A 334 20.65 10.04 -13.19
C LEU A 334 20.06 9.15 -12.10
N VAL A 335 20.06 7.82 -12.28
CA VAL A 335 19.44 6.87 -11.34
C VAL A 335 19.89 7.08 -9.88
N PRO A 336 21.17 7.28 -9.54
CA PRO A 336 21.58 7.52 -8.15
C PRO A 336 20.93 8.77 -7.54
N ASP A 337 20.88 9.86 -8.31
CA ASP A 337 20.25 11.11 -7.89
C ASP A 337 18.73 10.92 -7.75
N LEU A 338 18.09 10.21 -8.69
CA LEU A 338 16.66 9.93 -8.66
C LEU A 338 16.27 9.07 -7.46
N ILE A 339 17.05 8.03 -7.13
CA ILE A 339 16.86 7.21 -5.93
C ILE A 339 17.05 8.06 -4.67
N ALA A 340 18.07 8.93 -4.65
CA ALA A 340 18.31 9.81 -3.51
C ALA A 340 17.16 10.80 -3.26
N MET A 341 16.45 11.25 -4.31
CA MET A 341 15.27 12.12 -4.22
C MET A 341 13.95 11.37 -4.02
N ASN A 342 13.97 10.04 -4.10
CA ASN A 342 12.76 9.23 -4.08
C ASN A 342 12.23 9.08 -2.65
N LYS A 343 10.95 9.43 -2.42
CA LYS A 343 10.31 9.24 -1.10
C LYS A 343 10.10 7.77 -0.73
N CYS A 344 10.05 6.89 -1.71
CA CYS A 344 9.78 5.47 -1.52
C CYS A 344 10.38 4.66 -2.69
N PRO A 345 11.69 4.37 -2.65
CA PRO A 345 12.37 3.59 -3.70
C PRO A 345 12.13 2.08 -3.51
N ASP A 346 10.88 1.70 -3.25
CA ASP A 346 10.44 0.32 -3.09
C ASP A 346 9.64 -0.11 -4.32
N PHE A 347 10.31 -0.87 -5.19
CA PHE A 347 9.82 -1.14 -6.54
C PHE A 347 9.00 -2.43 -6.66
N ILE A 348 9.22 -3.41 -5.78
CA ILE A 348 8.51 -4.69 -5.84
C ILE A 348 7.13 -4.49 -5.20
N GLU A 349 6.09 -4.82 -5.95
CA GLU A 349 4.71 -4.48 -5.61
C GLU A 349 4.00 -5.59 -4.83
N ASP A 350 4.36 -6.85 -5.06
CA ASP A 350 3.71 -8.04 -4.49
C ASP A 350 4.50 -8.73 -3.36
N LYS A 351 5.55 -8.08 -2.84
CA LYS A 351 6.39 -8.62 -1.75
C LYS A 351 5.74 -8.51 -0.36
N GLY A 352 6.37 -9.17 0.61
CA GLY A 352 6.05 -9.06 2.03
C GLY A 352 4.95 -10.00 2.49
N HIS A 353 4.60 -9.87 3.77
CA HIS A 353 3.67 -10.74 4.47
C HIS A 353 4.02 -12.23 4.29
N TYR A 354 5.23 -12.61 4.71
CA TYR A 354 5.76 -13.97 4.57
C TYR A 354 5.36 -14.91 5.72
N PHE A 355 4.32 -14.57 6.49
CA PHE A 355 3.85 -15.43 7.58
C PHE A 355 3.21 -16.71 7.02
N GLY A 356 3.65 -17.87 7.52
CA GLY A 356 3.13 -19.17 7.10
C GLY A 356 3.74 -19.74 5.82
N THR A 357 4.76 -19.09 5.25
CA THR A 357 5.45 -19.59 4.04
C THR A 357 6.35 -20.79 4.33
N ASP A 358 6.75 -20.96 5.58
CA ASP A 358 7.56 -22.06 6.13
C ASP A 358 6.73 -23.32 6.48
N LEU A 359 5.40 -23.22 6.42
CA LEU A 359 4.49 -24.34 6.65
C LEU A 359 4.66 -25.43 5.57
N SER A 360 4.33 -26.68 5.93
CA SER A 360 4.23 -27.76 4.96
C SER A 360 3.11 -27.49 3.94
N ASP A 361 3.21 -28.06 2.74
CA ASP A 361 2.16 -27.91 1.72
C ASP A 361 0.78 -28.37 2.21
N ASN A 362 0.75 -29.44 3.01
CA ASN A 362 -0.50 -29.95 3.60
C ASN A 362 -1.08 -28.94 4.59
N ASP A 363 -0.24 -28.31 5.42
CA ASP A 363 -0.68 -27.29 6.39
C ASP A 363 -1.17 -26.02 5.70
N LYS A 364 -0.48 -25.59 4.63
CA LYS A 364 -0.91 -24.44 3.81
C LYS A 364 -2.28 -24.71 3.20
N ARG A 365 -2.50 -25.90 2.64
CA ARG A 365 -3.81 -26.29 2.06
C ARG A 365 -4.91 -26.35 3.12
N ALA A 366 -4.63 -26.93 4.28
CA ALA A 366 -5.60 -26.97 5.38
C ALA A 366 -5.95 -25.56 5.90
N LEU A 367 -4.95 -24.67 6.00
CA LEU A 367 -5.17 -23.26 6.35
C LEU A 367 -6.09 -22.57 5.32
N ILE A 368 -5.84 -22.76 4.02
CA ILE A 368 -6.69 -22.19 2.96
C ILE A 368 -8.14 -22.63 3.12
N GLU A 369 -8.39 -23.92 3.37
CA GLU A 369 -9.76 -24.41 3.59
C GLU A 369 -10.44 -23.73 4.78
N TYR A 370 -9.71 -23.47 5.87
CA TYR A 370 -10.27 -22.76 7.01
C TYR A 370 -10.53 -21.27 6.71
N LEU A 371 -9.65 -20.59 5.97
CA LEU A 371 -9.82 -19.18 5.59
C LEU A 371 -11.08 -18.96 4.73
N LYS A 372 -11.55 -19.96 3.99
CA LYS A 372 -12.81 -19.88 3.21
C LYS A 372 -14.06 -19.75 4.10
N THR A 373 -13.95 -20.04 5.40
CA THR A 373 -15.08 -19.97 6.34
C THR A 373 -15.31 -18.58 6.92
N PHE A 374 -14.38 -17.64 6.72
CA PHE A 374 -14.36 -16.33 7.37
C PHE A 374 -15.33 -15.30 6.78
#